data_AF-A0A653CSU8-F1
#
_entry.id   AF-A0A653CSU8-F1
#
_cell.length_a   1.000
_cell.length_b   1.000
_cell.length_c   1.000
_cell.angle_alpha   90.00
_cell.angle_beta   90.00
_cell.angle_gamma   90.00
#
_symmetry.space_group_name_H-M   'P 1'
#
loop_
_entity.id
_entity.type
_entity.pdbx_description
1 polymer ?
#
loop_
_entity_poly.entity_id
_entity_poly.type
_entity_poly.pdbx_seq_one_letter_code
_entity_poly.pdbx_strand_id
1 'polypeptide(L)'
;MEATPYFTLYLLYLSAFLLAYIVLDVYLKAEIYTFAKKIHGPKAYPIIGTNYVFYADKKSRRIIPAGCHMKIFVYDVHHQEKYWPDPRKFDPDRFLPENVSQRNRYSFLAFSDGPRNCLGKCKRATP
;
A
#
# COMPACT_ATOMS: atom_id res chain seq x y z
N MET A 1 30.89 0.39 -45.17
CA MET A 1 29.44 0.26 -44.89
C MET A 1 29.01 1.51 -44.15
N GLU A 2 28.56 2.53 -44.87
CA GLU A 2 28.09 3.77 -44.27
C GLU A 2 26.68 3.55 -43.74
N ALA A 3 26.47 3.82 -42.45
CA ALA A 3 25.16 3.71 -41.85
C ALA A 3 24.22 4.73 -42.50
N THR A 4 23.08 4.26 -43.03
CA THR A 4 22.07 5.13 -43.64
C THR A 4 21.61 6.22 -42.64
N PRO A 5 21.29 7.46 -43.09
CA PRO A 5 20.91 8.56 -42.20
C PRO A 5 19.68 8.25 -41.32
N TYR A 6 18.84 7.30 -41.73
CA TYR A 6 17.70 6.82 -40.94
C TYR A 6 18.13 5.99 -39.71
N PHE A 7 19.25 5.27 -39.81
CA PHE A 7 19.78 4.45 -38.71
C PHE A 7 20.34 5.33 -37.58
N THR A 8 21.05 6.41 -37.92
CA THR A 8 21.57 7.35 -36.93
C THR A 8 20.44 8.12 -36.25
N LEU A 9 19.42 8.58 -37.00
CA LEU A 9 18.22 9.19 -36.44
C LEU A 9 17.45 8.23 -35.50
N TYR A 10 17.36 6.96 -35.86
CA TYR A 10 16.73 5.93 -35.03
C TYR A 10 17.50 5.71 -33.71
N LEU A 11 18.83 5.62 -33.75
CA LEU A 11 19.64 5.50 -32.53
C LEU A 11 19.56 6.75 -31.63
N LEU A 12 19.48 7.95 -32.22
CA LEU A 12 19.25 9.18 -31.48
C LEU A 12 17.86 9.19 -30.83
N TYR A 13 16.84 8.71 -31.53
CA TYR A 13 15.49 8.57 -30.97
C TYR A 13 15.44 7.58 -29.80
N LEU A 14 16.05 6.40 -29.94
CA LEU A 14 16.10 5.40 -28.86
C LEU A 14 16.89 5.90 -27.65
N SER A 15 18.01 6.57 -27.87
CA SER A 15 18.80 7.13 -26.75
C SER A 15 18.06 8.27 -26.05
N ALA A 16 17.35 9.13 -26.78
CA ALA A 16 16.49 10.17 -26.21
C ALA A 16 15.32 9.58 -25.42
N PHE A 17 14.67 8.52 -25.92
CA PHE A 17 13.58 7.83 -25.22
C PHE A 17 14.07 7.16 -23.92
N LEU A 18 15.23 6.50 -23.98
CA LEU A 18 15.86 5.90 -22.80
C LEU A 18 16.22 6.97 -21.76
N LEU A 19 16.79 8.10 -22.19
CA LEU A 19 17.07 9.24 -21.33
C LEU A 19 15.79 9.79 -20.68
N ALA A 20 14.72 9.99 -21.45
CA ALA A 20 13.43 10.45 -20.93
C ALA A 20 12.85 9.48 -19.90
N TYR A 21 12.92 8.17 -20.16
CA TYR A 21 12.49 7.14 -19.20
C TYR A 21 13.30 7.19 -17.90
N ILE A 22 14.63 7.29 -17.99
CA ILE A 22 15.52 7.38 -16.82
C ILE A 22 15.22 8.66 -16.02
N VAL A 23 15.06 9.80 -16.70
CA VAL A 23 14.70 11.07 -16.06
C VAL A 23 13.37 10.96 -15.33
N LEU A 24 12.36 10.35 -15.97
CA LEU A 24 11.05 10.14 -15.35
C LEU A 24 11.12 9.20 -14.14
N ASP A 25 11.86 8.09 -14.23
CA ASP A 25 12.07 7.17 -13.11
C ASP A 25 12.78 7.83 -11.93
N VAL A 26 13.84 8.61 -12.20
CA VAL A 26 14.57 9.37 -11.18
C VAL A 26 13.67 10.44 -10.56
N TYR A 27 12.88 11.15 -11.37
CA TYR A 27 11.93 12.16 -10.89
C TYR A 27 10.87 11.54 -9.97
N LEU A 28 10.22 10.45 -10.39
CA LEU A 28 9.21 9.76 -9.58
C LEU A 28 9.81 9.24 -8.28
N LYS A 29 11.01 8.65 -8.32
CA LYS A 29 11.70 8.20 -7.10
C LYS A 29 12.01 9.39 -6.19
N ALA A 30 12.54 10.48 -6.71
CA ALA A 30 12.83 11.68 -5.93
C ALA A 30 11.56 12.23 -5.27
N GLU A 31 10.45 12.31 -6.01
CA GLU A 31 9.15 12.74 -5.49
C GLU A 31 8.68 11.83 -4.35
N ILE A 32 8.71 10.51 -4.55
CA ILE A 32 8.38 9.51 -3.51
C ILE A 32 9.27 9.67 -2.28
N TYR A 33 10.58 9.88 -2.46
CA TYR A 33 11.51 10.10 -1.36
C TYR A 33 11.21 11.41 -0.61
N THR A 34 10.88 12.49 -1.31
CA THR A 34 10.51 13.77 -0.67
C THR A 34 9.20 13.65 0.08
N PHE A 35 8.22 12.91 -0.44
CA PHE A 35 6.96 12.60 0.24
C PHE A 35 7.22 11.75 1.48
N ALA A 36 7.99 10.66 1.35
CA ALA A 36 8.33 9.76 2.45
C ALA A 36 9.06 10.47 3.59
N LYS A 37 9.92 11.46 3.29
CA LYS A 37 10.59 12.30 4.30
C LYS A 37 9.63 13.15 5.12
N LYS A 38 8.45 13.52 4.59
CA LYS A 38 7.43 14.31 5.30
C LYS A 38 6.58 13.45 6.24
N ILE A 39 6.65 12.13 6.14
CA ILE A 39 5.93 11.21 7.03
C ILE A 39 6.68 11.16 8.36
N HIS A 40 6.02 11.60 9.43
CA HIS A 40 6.56 11.58 10.79
C HIS A 40 6.53 10.13 11.33
N GLY A 41 7.62 9.68 11.96
CA GLY A 41 7.74 8.33 12.53
C GLY A 41 8.79 7.45 11.82
N PRO A 42 8.79 6.13 12.08
CA PRO A 42 9.73 5.21 11.43
C PRO A 42 9.55 5.24 9.91
N LYS A 43 10.62 5.59 9.19
CA LYS A 43 10.66 5.73 7.71
C LYS A 43 10.37 4.42 6.96
N ALA A 44 10.45 3.30 7.68
CA ALA A 44 9.96 2.01 7.25
C ALA A 44 8.95 1.54 8.31
N TYR A 45 7.67 1.87 8.12
CA TYR A 45 6.63 1.07 8.75
C TYR A 45 6.76 -0.35 8.17
N PRO A 46 6.70 -1.41 9.00
CA PRO A 46 6.67 -2.75 8.47
C PRO A 46 5.52 -2.79 7.46
N ILE A 47 5.84 -3.08 6.20
CA ILE A 47 4.83 -3.34 5.19
C ILE A 47 4.21 -4.68 5.61
N ILE A 48 3.21 -4.60 6.49
CA ILE A 48 2.40 -5.74 6.88
C ILE A 48 1.45 -5.98 5.71
N GLY A 49 1.95 -6.71 4.73
CA GLY A 49 1.22 -7.03 3.54
C GLY A 49 1.84 -8.27 2.94
N THR A 50 1.27 -9.42 3.24
CA THR A 50 1.33 -10.54 2.29
C THR A 50 0.93 -9.96 0.94
N ASN A 51 1.74 -10.17 -0.10
CA ASN A 51 1.27 -9.97 -1.46
C ASN A 51 0.08 -10.92 -1.65
N TYR A 52 -1.13 -10.42 -1.42
CA TYR A 52 -2.32 -11.24 -1.60
C TYR A 52 -2.50 -11.40 -3.11
N VAL A 53 -2.21 -12.59 -3.61
CA VAL A 53 -2.59 -13.01 -4.95
C VAL A 53 -4.06 -13.38 -4.88
N PHE A 54 -4.93 -12.47 -5.29
CA PHE A 54 -6.36 -12.76 -5.37
C PHE A 54 -6.63 -13.55 -6.65
N TYR A 55 -7.36 -14.66 -6.52
CA TYR A 55 -8.00 -15.34 -7.63
C TYR A 55 -9.47 -14.89 -7.61
N ALA A 56 -9.80 -13.89 -8.44
CA ALA A 56 -11.12 -13.29 -8.70
C ALA A 56 -12.26 -13.56 -7.68
N ASP A 57 -12.75 -12.50 -7.01
CA ASP A 57 -14.01 -12.54 -6.26
C ASP A 57 -15.19 -12.19 -7.18
N LYS A 58 -16.23 -13.03 -7.22
CA LYS A 58 -17.47 -12.80 -7.98
C LYS A 58 -18.43 -11.82 -7.28
N LYS A 59 -18.20 -11.47 -6.00
CA LYS A 59 -19.11 -10.61 -5.22
C LYS A 59 -18.82 -9.11 -5.30
N SER A 60 -17.62 -8.69 -5.68
CA SER A 60 -17.32 -7.26 -5.86
C SER A 60 -17.80 -6.78 -7.23
N ARG A 61 -18.45 -5.60 -7.28
CA ARG A 61 -18.81 -4.89 -8.55
C ARG A 61 -17.59 -4.55 -9.43
N ARG A 62 -16.38 -4.87 -8.99
CA ARG A 62 -15.12 -4.71 -9.71
C ARG A 62 -14.40 -6.05 -9.73
N ILE A 63 -14.02 -6.48 -10.93
CA ILE A 63 -13.26 -7.71 -11.15
C ILE A 63 -11.79 -7.39 -10.84
N ILE A 64 -11.20 -8.10 -9.88
CA ILE A 64 -9.75 -8.06 -9.64
C ILE A 64 -9.14 -9.24 -10.42
N PRO A 65 -8.26 -9.00 -11.40
CA PRO A 65 -7.63 -10.07 -12.17
C PRO A 65 -6.84 -11.03 -11.28
N ALA A 66 -6.83 -12.31 -11.67
CA ALA A 66 -5.98 -13.30 -11.04
C ALA A 66 -4.50 -12.88 -11.14
N GLY A 67 -3.73 -13.04 -10.06
CA GLY A 67 -2.32 -12.63 -10.06
C GLY A 67 -2.08 -11.19 -9.59
N CYS A 68 -3.12 -10.38 -9.37
CA CYS A 68 -2.94 -9.03 -8.86
C CYS A 68 -2.41 -9.01 -7.42
N HIS A 69 -1.44 -8.12 -7.19
CA HIS A 69 -0.91 -7.84 -5.86
C HIS A 69 -1.77 -6.79 -5.16
N MET A 70 -2.31 -7.14 -4.00
CA MET A 70 -3.04 -6.18 -3.17
C MET A 70 -2.26 -5.88 -1.88
N LYS A 71 -2.19 -4.60 -1.53
CA LYS A 71 -1.57 -4.11 -0.30
C LYS A 71 -2.60 -3.39 0.55
N ILE A 72 -2.55 -3.61 1.85
CA ILE A 72 -3.36 -2.91 2.83
C ILE A 72 -2.45 -1.94 3.58
N PHE A 73 -2.75 -0.65 3.48
CA PHE A 73 -2.03 0.39 4.20
C PHE A 73 -2.61 0.50 5.61
N VAL A 74 -2.10 -0.32 6.54
CA VAL A 74 -2.60 -0.38 7.93
C VAL A 74 -2.49 0.97 8.62
N TYR A 75 -1.43 1.74 8.35
CA TYR A 75 -1.26 3.10 8.86
C TYR A 75 -2.45 3.99 8.49
N ASP A 76 -2.85 4.01 7.21
CA ASP A 76 -3.98 4.81 6.75
C ASP A 76 -5.29 4.33 7.38
N VAL A 77 -5.48 3.02 7.51
CA VAL A 77 -6.68 2.45 8.18
C VAL A 77 -6.76 2.92 9.64
N HIS A 78 -5.64 2.98 10.36
CA HIS A 78 -5.56 3.44 11.75
C HIS A 78 -5.64 4.96 11.91
N HIS A 79 -5.45 5.73 10.84
CA HIS A 79 -5.48 7.20 10.87
C HIS A 79 -6.65 7.81 10.09
N GLN A 80 -7.59 6.99 9.62
CA GLN A 80 -8.82 7.48 9.03
C GLN A 80 -9.72 8.10 10.10
N GLU A 81 -9.89 9.43 10.04
CA GLU A 81 -10.72 10.21 10.98
C GLU A 81 -12.16 9.70 11.10
N LYS A 82 -12.70 9.12 10.02
CA LYS A 82 -14.01 8.46 10.01
C LYS A 82 -14.16 7.38 11.09
N TYR A 83 -13.08 6.67 11.43
CA TYR A 83 -13.08 5.58 12.41
C TYR A 83 -12.28 5.91 13.67
N TRP A 84 -11.37 6.88 13.57
CA TRP A 84 -10.46 7.29 14.64
C TRP A 84 -10.51 8.82 14.77
N PRO A 85 -11.51 9.39 15.46
CA PRO A 85 -11.60 10.84 15.66
C PRO A 85 -10.32 11.37 16.31
N ASP A 86 -9.69 12.43 15.82
CA ASP A 86 -8.36 12.89 16.30
C ASP A 86 -7.29 11.78 16.31
N PRO A 87 -6.98 11.15 15.17
CA PRO A 87 -6.18 9.92 15.11
C PRO A 87 -4.74 10.09 15.58
N ARG A 88 -4.24 11.34 15.63
CA ARG A 88 -2.90 11.67 16.11
C ARG A 88 -2.82 11.81 17.64
N LYS A 89 -3.95 11.86 18.34
CA LYS A 89 -4.02 11.94 19.80
C LYS A 89 -3.90 10.53 20.39
N PHE A 90 -2.93 10.34 21.27
CA PHE A 90 -2.87 9.13 22.09
C PHE A 90 -4.04 9.11 23.07
N ASP A 91 -4.94 8.15 22.88
CA ASP A 91 -6.16 8.01 23.66
C ASP A 91 -6.44 6.51 23.89
N PRO A 92 -6.15 5.99 25.10
CA PRO A 92 -6.35 4.59 25.44
C PRO A 92 -7.83 4.21 25.58
N ASP A 93 -8.73 5.18 25.83
CA ASP A 93 -10.14 4.92 26.09
C ASP A 93 -10.87 4.39 24.85
N ARG A 94 -10.29 4.58 23.66
CA ARG A 94 -10.74 3.97 22.40
C ARG A 94 -10.78 2.44 22.43
N PHE A 95 -10.07 1.82 23.36
CA PHE A 95 -9.98 0.37 23.51
C PHE A 95 -10.84 -0.15 24.66
N LEU A 96 -11.66 0.70 25.30
CA LEU A 96 -12.68 0.25 26.24
C LEU A 96 -13.70 -0.68 25.56
N PRO A 97 -14.22 -1.70 26.26
CA PRO A 97 -15.10 -2.72 25.68
C PRO A 97 -16.30 -2.15 24.91
N GLU A 98 -16.90 -1.09 25.43
CA GLU A 98 -18.07 -0.42 24.88
C GLU A 98 -17.73 0.18 23.50
N ASN A 99 -16.61 0.88 23.41
CA ASN A 99 -16.12 1.50 22.17
C ASN A 99 -15.68 0.45 21.14
N VAL A 100 -15.01 -0.61 21.59
CA VAL A 100 -14.57 -1.71 20.71
C VAL A 100 -15.77 -2.45 20.11
N SER A 101 -16.87 -2.59 20.86
CA SER A 101 -18.07 -3.28 20.39
C SER A 101 -18.81 -2.55 19.26
N GLN A 102 -18.76 -1.20 19.27
CA GLN A 102 -19.41 -0.36 18.26
C GLN A 102 -18.52 -0.09 17.04
N ARG A 103 -17.21 -0.28 17.18
CA ARG A 103 -16.23 -0.02 16.13
C ARG A 103 -16.31 -1.07 15.02
N ASN A 104 -16.07 -0.64 13.78
CA ASN A 104 -15.90 -1.57 12.66
C ASN A 104 -14.73 -2.54 12.93
N ARG A 105 -14.97 -3.85 12.79
CA ARG A 105 -13.95 -4.90 12.98
C ARG A 105 -12.68 -4.63 12.17
N TYR A 106 -12.80 -4.10 10.96
CA TYR A 106 -11.68 -3.88 10.04
C TYR A 106 -11.00 -2.51 10.18
N SER A 107 -11.42 -1.66 11.12
CA SER A 107 -10.71 -0.39 11.37
C SER A 107 -9.49 -0.55 12.29
N PHE A 108 -9.31 -1.71 12.94
CA PHE A 108 -8.13 -2.02 13.75
C PHE A 108 -7.44 -3.32 13.30
N LEU A 109 -6.44 -3.19 12.41
CA LEU A 109 -5.72 -4.30 11.78
C LEU A 109 -4.27 -4.49 12.28
N ALA A 110 -3.97 -4.24 13.56
CA ALA A 110 -2.61 -4.37 14.10
C ALA A 110 -1.98 -5.76 13.86
N PHE A 111 -2.80 -6.81 13.86
CA PHE A 111 -2.39 -8.20 13.61
C PHE A 111 -3.05 -8.81 12.36
N SER A 112 -3.48 -7.95 11.43
CA SER A 112 -4.32 -8.31 10.29
C SER A 112 -5.63 -9.03 10.69
N ASP A 113 -6.40 -9.49 9.71
CA ASP A 113 -7.58 -10.30 9.92
C ASP A 113 -7.85 -11.30 8.79
N GLY A 114 -8.79 -12.22 9.00
CA GLY A 114 -9.13 -13.25 8.01
C GLY A 114 -8.30 -14.55 8.13
N PRO A 115 -8.34 -15.42 7.11
CA PRO A 115 -7.77 -16.78 7.17
C PRO A 115 -6.24 -16.80 7.25
N ARG A 116 -5.57 -15.70 6.92
CA ARG A 116 -4.11 -15.54 6.93
C ARG A 116 -3.67 -14.40 7.87
N ASN A 117 -4.39 -14.20 8.96
CA ASN A 117 -4.00 -13.24 10.00
C ASN A 117 -2.77 -13.72 10.78
N CYS A 118 -2.21 -12.83 11.62
CA CYS A 118 -1.07 -13.19 12.47
C CYS A 118 -1.42 -14.39 13.36
N LEU A 119 -0.56 -15.42 13.36
CA LEU A 119 -0.75 -16.61 14.21
C LEU A 119 -0.74 -16.27 15.70
N GLY A 120 0.00 -15.23 16.11
CA GLY A 120 0.05 -14.74 17.48
C GLY A 120 -1.15 -13.90 17.91
N LYS A 121 -2.07 -13.58 16.99
CA LYS A 121 -3.37 -12.99 17.36
C LYS A 121 -4.14 -14.09 18.06
N CYS A 122 -4.13 -14.06 19.40
CA CYS A 122 -4.88 -15.00 20.23
C CYS A 122 -6.30 -15.07 19.68
N LYS A 123 -6.62 -16.16 18.97
CA LYS A 123 -7.96 -16.38 18.47
C LYS A 123 -8.77 -16.56 19.75
N ARG A 124 -9.65 -15.60 20.07
CA ARG A 124 -10.90 -16.02 20.68
C ARG A 124 -11.42 -17.05 19.71
N ALA A 125 -11.33 -18.33 20.09
CA ALA A 125 -12.10 -19.37 19.45
C ALA A 125 -13.52 -18.80 19.42
N THR A 126 -13.99 -18.39 18.24
CA THR A 126 -15.42 -18.30 18.04
C THR A 126 -15.95 -19.68 18.43
N PRO A 127 -16.96 -19.79 19.29
CA PRO A 127 -17.62 -21.06 19.53
C PRO A 127 -18.08 -21.69 18.21
#